data_AF-A0A090X0T0-F1
#
_entry.id   AF-A0A090X0T0-F1
#
_cell.length_a   1.000
_cell.length_b   1.000
_cell.length_c   1.000
_cell.angle_alpha   90.00
_cell.angle_beta   90.00
_cell.angle_gamma   90.00
#
_symmetry.space_group_name_H-M   'P 1'
#
loop_
_entity.id
_entity.type
_entity.pdbx_description
1 polymer ?
#
loop_
_entity_poly.entity_id
_entity_poly.type
_entity_poly.pdbx_seq_one_letter_code
_entity_poly.pdbx_strand_id
1 'polypeptide(L)'
;MKSDIILNSSYQNLSDNYLVRCAPPMDKRAQHYPFGEELMGKLIQFVTAHEAGHAFGIKDADFGEFAYPFEMMRDEKWLEDMGGHTPSIMSYAKHNYIVQPEDRISPDLLIQKVGPTDHYQIKWGGYKIFMENETSNLENLILAQDATPYYRYHNQYPQTIGPGNTNEVVESNDPIKSTQLGLKNIKRVLELLPKINESQKDYVLLDRLHKKTLQLWYHQMSQVASLIGGYTIQYKSGSQSGPVYTPIPREVQLEALDFLLSHVFEVPDWLKHPPLF
;
A
#
# COMPACT_ATOMS: atom_id res chain seq x y z
N MET A 1 -16.86 -1.37 -26.00
CA MET A 1 -17.08 -1.25 -24.55
C MET A 1 -17.43 0.19 -24.24
N LYS A 2 -18.45 0.42 -23.42
CA LYS A 2 -18.70 1.70 -22.75
C LYS A 2 -18.55 1.44 -21.26
N SER A 3 -17.81 2.28 -20.57
CA SER A 3 -17.63 2.23 -19.12
C SER A 3 -17.67 3.65 -18.58
N ASP A 4 -18.14 3.80 -17.34
CA ASP A 4 -18.16 5.06 -16.62
C ASP A 4 -17.08 5.02 -15.53
N ILE A 5 -16.38 6.13 -15.33
CA ILE A 5 -15.42 6.30 -14.24
C ILE A 5 -16.13 7.06 -13.12
N ILE A 6 -16.30 6.41 -11.97
CA ILE A 6 -17.06 6.96 -10.84
C ILE A 6 -16.10 7.19 -9.66
N LEU A 7 -15.89 8.45 -9.30
CA LEU A 7 -15.05 8.81 -8.16
C LEU A 7 -15.90 8.86 -6.88
N ASN A 8 -15.89 7.80 -6.08
CA ASN A 8 -16.67 7.72 -4.83
C ASN A 8 -15.95 8.31 -3.60
N SER A 9 -14.66 8.64 -3.71
CA SER A 9 -13.89 9.23 -2.61
C SER A 9 -14.12 10.74 -2.49
N SER A 10 -14.44 11.23 -1.30
CA SER A 10 -14.51 12.68 -1.06
C SER A 10 -13.11 13.31 -1.05
N TYR A 11 -13.00 14.58 -1.45
CA TYR A 11 -11.74 15.34 -1.36
C TYR A 11 -11.16 15.34 0.06
N GLN A 12 -12.04 15.39 1.07
CA GLN A 12 -11.64 15.27 2.47
C GLN A 12 -11.01 13.92 2.75
N ASN A 13 -11.62 12.82 2.31
CA ASN A 13 -11.09 11.48 2.53
C ASN A 13 -9.74 11.29 1.83
N LEU A 14 -9.57 11.77 0.60
CA LEU A 14 -8.28 11.73 -0.11
C LEU A 14 -7.22 12.52 0.64
N SER A 15 -7.57 13.72 1.11
CA SER A 15 -6.64 14.60 1.82
C SER A 15 -6.21 14.00 3.16
N ASP A 16 -7.17 13.55 3.97
CA ASP A 16 -6.93 12.93 5.26
C ASP A 16 -6.03 11.68 5.09
N ASN A 17 -6.32 10.81 4.11
CA ASN A 17 -5.55 9.58 3.89
C ASN A 17 -4.11 9.83 3.44
N TYR A 18 -3.89 10.83 2.58
CA TYR A 18 -2.54 11.20 2.16
C TYR A 18 -1.78 11.89 3.29
N LEU A 19 -2.45 12.78 4.05
CA LEU A 19 -1.83 13.52 5.15
C LEU A 19 -1.23 12.58 6.20
N VAL A 20 -2.03 11.61 6.67
CA VAL A 20 -1.62 10.69 7.74
C VAL A 20 -0.52 9.72 7.31
N ARG A 21 -0.27 9.58 6.00
CA ARG A 21 0.76 8.69 5.44
C ARG A 21 2.04 9.42 5.03
N CYS A 22 1.91 10.61 4.43
CA CYS A 22 3.01 11.22 3.67
C CYS A 22 3.34 12.68 4.05
N ALA A 23 2.60 13.33 4.95
CA ALA A 23 2.72 14.79 5.12
C ALA A 23 4.09 15.31 5.63
N PRO A 24 4.73 14.76 6.68
CA PRO A 24 5.89 15.45 7.27
C PRO A 24 7.10 14.55 7.52
N PRO A 25 8.32 14.99 7.12
CA PRO A 25 8.68 16.06 6.18
C PRO A 25 8.88 15.59 4.72
N MET A 26 8.22 14.51 4.28
CA MET A 26 8.40 14.00 2.90
C MET A 26 7.68 14.86 1.84
N ASP A 27 6.43 15.30 2.07
CA ASP A 27 5.73 16.23 1.16
C ASP A 27 5.30 17.52 1.88
N LYS A 28 6.07 18.60 1.68
CA LYS A 28 5.77 19.92 2.24
C LYS A 28 4.40 20.48 1.82
N ARG A 29 3.86 20.07 0.67
CA ARG A 29 2.53 20.50 0.19
C ARG A 29 1.42 20.03 1.14
N ALA A 30 1.60 18.86 1.77
CA ALA A 30 0.63 18.27 2.68
C ALA A 30 0.70 18.79 4.13
N GLN A 31 1.61 19.73 4.43
CA GLN A 31 1.66 20.41 5.74
C GLN A 31 0.62 21.53 5.88
N HIS A 32 -0.03 21.92 4.79
CA HIS A 32 -1.10 22.91 4.77
C HIS A 32 -2.41 22.19 4.51
N TYR A 33 -3.44 22.45 5.31
CA TYR A 33 -4.76 21.83 5.15
C TYR A 33 -5.85 22.92 5.07
N PRO A 34 -6.76 22.88 4.07
CA PRO A 34 -6.84 21.91 2.98
C PRO A 34 -5.67 22.01 1.99
N PHE A 35 -5.45 20.94 1.21
CA PHE A 35 -4.39 20.89 0.21
C PHE A 35 -4.63 21.89 -0.93
N GLY A 36 -3.54 22.40 -1.50
CA GLY A 36 -3.59 23.21 -2.73
C GLY A 36 -3.98 22.39 -3.96
N GLU A 37 -4.36 23.08 -5.03
CA GLU A 37 -4.87 22.47 -6.28
C GLU A 37 -3.89 21.46 -6.90
N GLU A 38 -2.58 21.72 -6.84
CA GLU A 38 -1.57 20.84 -7.39
C GLU A 38 -1.61 19.44 -6.74
N LEU A 39 -1.52 19.38 -5.41
CA LEU A 39 -1.53 18.10 -4.68
C LEU A 39 -2.90 17.43 -4.79
N MET A 40 -3.99 18.18 -4.66
CA MET A 40 -5.34 17.63 -4.84
C MET A 40 -5.53 17.04 -6.24
N GLY A 41 -5.06 17.73 -7.28
CA GLY A 41 -5.11 17.26 -8.66
C GLY A 41 -4.37 15.94 -8.87
N LYS A 42 -3.20 15.76 -8.21
CA LYS A 42 -2.45 14.50 -8.22
C LYS A 42 -3.20 13.36 -7.52
N LEU A 43 -3.86 13.63 -6.40
CA LEU A 43 -4.69 12.64 -5.70
C LEU A 43 -5.94 12.25 -6.51
N ILE A 44 -6.57 13.21 -7.18
CA ILE A 44 -7.67 12.96 -8.13
C ILE A 44 -7.18 12.13 -9.31
N GLN A 45 -6.00 12.43 -9.85
CA GLN A 45 -5.39 11.64 -10.94
C GLN A 45 -5.17 10.19 -10.51
N PHE A 46 -4.65 9.96 -9.30
CA PHE A 46 -4.48 8.62 -8.74
C PHE A 46 -5.81 7.85 -8.70
N VAL A 47 -6.86 8.40 -8.07
CA VAL A 47 -8.14 7.68 -7.97
C VAL A 47 -8.78 7.50 -9.34
N THR A 48 -8.62 8.46 -10.25
CA THR A 48 -9.13 8.34 -11.63
C THR A 48 -8.44 7.20 -12.38
N ALA A 49 -7.14 7.03 -12.20
CA ALA A 49 -6.39 5.95 -12.83
C ALA A 49 -6.75 4.57 -12.23
N HIS A 50 -7.02 4.49 -10.93
CA HIS A 50 -7.55 3.29 -10.28
C HIS A 50 -8.92 2.90 -10.86
N GLU A 51 -9.87 3.83 -10.90
CA GLU A 51 -11.21 3.58 -11.47
C GLU A 51 -11.17 3.28 -12.98
N ALA A 52 -10.19 3.85 -13.71
CA ALA A 52 -9.93 3.47 -15.10
C ALA A 52 -9.46 2.01 -15.22
N GLY A 53 -8.69 1.50 -14.26
CA GLY A 53 -8.33 0.08 -14.17
C GLY A 53 -9.57 -0.82 -14.10
N HIS A 54 -10.56 -0.46 -13.29
CA HIS A 54 -11.86 -1.15 -13.26
C HIS A 54 -12.60 -1.08 -14.59
N ALA A 55 -12.58 0.08 -15.26
CA ALA A 55 -13.15 0.23 -16.59
C ALA A 55 -12.48 -0.66 -17.65
N PHE A 56 -11.20 -1.03 -17.45
CA PHE A 56 -10.49 -2.01 -18.25
C PHE A 56 -10.66 -3.46 -17.79
N GLY A 57 -11.43 -3.70 -16.72
CA GLY A 57 -11.72 -5.03 -16.18
C GLY A 57 -10.70 -5.57 -15.19
N ILE A 58 -9.78 -4.73 -14.71
CA ILE A 58 -8.85 -5.10 -13.64
C ILE A 58 -9.59 -5.01 -12.30
N LYS A 59 -9.46 -6.05 -11.48
CA LYS A 59 -10.06 -6.11 -10.15
C LYS A 59 -9.10 -5.57 -9.11
N ASP A 60 -9.66 -5.07 -8.02
CA ASP A 60 -8.86 -4.87 -6.81
C ASP A 60 -8.31 -6.20 -6.32
N ALA A 61 -7.04 -6.19 -5.93
CA ALA A 61 -6.36 -7.32 -5.34
C ALA A 61 -5.02 -6.90 -4.77
N ASP A 62 -4.41 -7.80 -3.99
CA ASP A 62 -2.99 -7.76 -3.76
C ASP A 62 -2.28 -8.42 -4.96
N PHE A 63 -1.27 -7.74 -5.49
CA PHE A 63 -0.55 -8.17 -6.69
C PHE A 63 0.87 -8.61 -6.33
N GLY A 64 1.02 -9.33 -5.21
CA GLY A 64 2.32 -9.82 -4.76
C GLY A 64 3.30 -8.71 -4.36
N GLU A 65 2.81 -7.53 -3.96
CA GLU A 65 3.64 -6.43 -3.44
C GLU A 65 4.52 -6.83 -2.26
N PHE A 66 4.13 -7.83 -1.44
CA PHE A 66 5.02 -8.40 -0.42
C PHE A 66 6.34 -8.96 -0.96
N ALA A 67 6.50 -9.13 -2.28
CA ALA A 67 7.76 -9.53 -2.89
C ALA A 67 8.70 -8.35 -3.21
N TYR A 68 8.24 -7.10 -3.11
CA TYR A 68 9.07 -5.92 -3.33
C TYR A 68 10.18 -5.85 -2.26
N PRO A 69 11.46 -5.71 -2.66
CA PRO A 69 12.55 -5.61 -1.69
C PRO A 69 12.45 -4.33 -0.86
N PHE A 70 12.41 -4.44 0.46
CA PHE A 70 12.31 -3.32 1.39
C PHE A 70 13.36 -2.22 1.13
N GLU A 71 14.61 -2.61 0.87
CA GLU A 71 15.69 -1.64 0.63
C GLU A 71 15.44 -0.78 -0.63
N MET A 72 14.72 -1.32 -1.62
CA MET A 72 14.40 -0.61 -2.86
C MET A 72 13.19 0.33 -2.71
N MET A 73 12.36 0.14 -1.69
CA MET A 73 11.20 1.00 -1.41
C MET A 73 11.58 2.44 -1.02
N ARG A 74 12.89 2.67 -0.85
CA ARG A 74 13.52 3.94 -0.49
C ARG A 74 14.58 4.36 -1.53
N ASP A 75 14.64 3.69 -2.68
CA ASP A 75 15.50 4.05 -3.80
C ASP A 75 14.66 4.75 -4.89
N GLU A 76 14.99 6.02 -5.16
CA GLU A 76 14.21 6.85 -6.08
C GLU A 76 14.18 6.28 -7.49
N LYS A 77 15.33 5.82 -7.99
CA LYS A 77 15.44 5.30 -9.35
C LYS A 77 14.65 4.01 -9.52
N TRP A 78 14.72 3.13 -8.53
CA TRP A 78 13.94 1.90 -8.56
C TRP A 78 12.44 2.18 -8.50
N LEU A 79 12.00 3.12 -7.67
CA LEU A 79 10.59 3.55 -7.63
C LEU A 79 10.15 4.13 -8.98
N GLU A 80 10.98 4.91 -9.66
CA GLU A 80 10.70 5.40 -11.01
C GLU A 80 10.55 4.24 -12.02
N ASP A 81 11.49 3.30 -12.01
CA ASP A 81 11.51 2.15 -12.92
C ASP A 81 10.29 1.22 -12.70
N MET A 82 9.83 1.09 -11.46
CA MET A 82 8.67 0.26 -11.09
C MET A 82 7.33 1.00 -11.19
N GLY A 83 7.32 2.30 -11.52
CA GLY A 83 6.11 3.11 -11.53
C GLY A 83 5.57 3.44 -10.12
N GLY A 84 6.35 3.24 -9.07
CA GLY A 84 6.01 3.57 -7.69
C GLY A 84 6.33 2.44 -6.71
N HIS A 85 5.70 2.50 -5.54
CA HIS A 85 5.90 1.55 -4.44
C HIS A 85 4.94 0.37 -4.46
N THR A 86 4.06 0.28 -5.46
CA THR A 86 3.15 -0.85 -5.65
C THR A 86 3.25 -1.37 -7.08
N PRO A 87 3.11 -2.68 -7.29
CA PRO A 87 3.11 -3.28 -8.62
C PRO A 87 1.87 -2.94 -9.44
N SER A 88 0.77 -2.55 -8.80
CA SER A 88 -0.47 -2.17 -9.44
C SER A 88 -1.12 -0.99 -8.73
N ILE A 89 -1.78 -0.12 -9.50
CA ILE A 89 -2.65 0.93 -8.95
C ILE A 89 -3.94 0.35 -8.33
N MET A 90 -4.25 -0.91 -8.61
CA MET A 90 -5.41 -1.65 -8.09
C MET A 90 -5.13 -2.32 -6.74
N SER A 91 -3.94 -2.11 -6.17
CA SER A 91 -3.57 -2.58 -4.82
C SER A 91 -4.22 -1.74 -3.72
N TYR A 92 -4.45 -2.38 -2.57
CA TYR A 92 -4.99 -1.76 -1.36
C TYR A 92 -3.96 -0.99 -0.51
N ALA A 93 -2.68 -0.97 -0.91
CA ALA A 93 -1.58 -0.41 -0.13
C ALA A 93 -1.61 1.12 0.11
N LYS A 94 -2.38 1.86 -0.70
CA LYS A 94 -2.46 3.33 -0.69
C LYS A 94 -1.09 3.99 -0.91
N HIS A 95 -0.80 5.09 -0.23
CA HIS A 95 0.39 5.95 -0.45
C HIS A 95 1.62 5.49 0.35
N ASN A 96 2.81 5.78 -0.17
CA ASN A 96 4.08 5.31 0.38
C ASN A 96 4.42 5.97 1.73
N TYR A 97 4.11 5.28 2.83
CA TYR A 97 4.50 5.71 4.18
C TYR A 97 5.86 5.17 4.63
N ILE A 98 6.56 4.36 3.84
CA ILE A 98 7.85 3.75 4.23
C ILE A 98 8.96 4.80 4.13
N VAL A 99 8.90 5.65 3.10
CA VAL A 99 9.90 6.68 2.81
C VAL A 99 10.14 7.58 4.02
N GLN A 100 11.42 7.85 4.28
CA GLN A 100 11.90 8.75 5.32
C GLN A 100 12.46 10.04 4.71
N PRO A 101 12.57 11.11 5.51
CA PRO A 101 13.08 12.41 5.04
C PRO A 101 14.49 12.35 4.42
N GLU A 102 15.34 11.51 5.01
CA GLU A 102 16.71 11.27 4.57
C GLU A 102 16.81 10.62 3.18
N ASP A 103 15.74 9.96 2.72
CA ASP A 103 15.72 9.26 1.43
C ASP A 103 15.58 10.23 0.25
N ARG A 104 15.04 11.43 0.50
CA ARG A 104 14.87 12.51 -0.49
C ARG A 104 14.08 12.11 -1.75
N ILE A 105 13.22 11.10 -1.64
CA ILE A 105 12.31 10.68 -2.70
C ILE A 105 11.38 11.84 -3.09
N SER A 106 11.22 12.07 -4.39
CA SER A 106 10.24 12.99 -4.94
C SER A 106 8.84 12.75 -4.37
N PRO A 107 8.12 13.78 -3.89
CA PRO A 107 6.75 13.66 -3.40
C PRO A 107 5.77 12.98 -4.38
N ASP A 108 6.04 13.11 -5.68
CA ASP A 108 5.24 12.49 -6.73
C ASP A 108 5.36 10.96 -6.75
N LEU A 109 6.41 10.37 -6.18
CA LEU A 109 6.59 8.91 -6.02
C LEU A 109 6.00 8.37 -4.71
N LEU A 110 5.48 9.24 -3.85
CA LEU A 110 4.72 8.83 -2.66
C LEU A 110 3.28 8.44 -3.01
N ILE A 111 2.77 8.96 -4.12
CA ILE A 111 1.44 8.68 -4.62
C ILE A 111 1.49 7.39 -5.45
N GLN A 112 0.58 6.46 -5.17
CA GLN A 112 0.43 5.20 -5.90
C GLN A 112 0.14 5.48 -7.38
N LYS A 113 0.74 4.70 -8.28
CA LYS A 113 0.54 4.86 -9.73
C LYS A 113 0.37 3.52 -10.42
N VAL A 114 0.14 3.61 -11.72
CA VAL A 114 0.14 2.48 -12.64
C VAL A 114 1.52 1.83 -12.62
N GLY A 115 1.54 0.53 -12.31
CA GLY A 115 2.76 -0.25 -12.16
C GLY A 115 2.88 -1.37 -13.20
N PRO A 116 3.95 -2.18 -13.13
CA PRO A 116 4.22 -3.25 -14.09
C PRO A 116 3.11 -4.30 -14.16
N THR A 117 2.37 -4.51 -13.08
CA THR A 117 1.31 -5.52 -13.03
C THR A 117 0.05 -5.05 -13.71
N ASP A 118 -0.23 -3.75 -13.72
CA ASP A 118 -1.34 -3.20 -14.53
C ASP A 118 -1.09 -3.47 -16.02
N HIS A 119 0.14 -3.22 -16.49
CA HIS A 119 0.54 -3.52 -17.87
C HIS A 119 0.43 -5.02 -18.18
N TYR A 120 0.86 -5.87 -17.24
CA TYR A 120 0.74 -7.32 -17.37
C TYR A 120 -0.74 -7.76 -17.44
N GLN A 121 -1.63 -7.22 -16.60
CA GLN A 121 -3.05 -7.54 -16.59
C GLN A 121 -3.76 -7.09 -17.87
N ILE A 122 -3.44 -5.90 -18.39
CA ILE A 122 -3.96 -5.42 -19.68
C ILE A 122 -3.48 -6.32 -20.82
N LYS A 123 -2.20 -6.72 -20.80
CA LYS A 123 -1.66 -7.68 -21.78
C LYS A 123 -2.44 -9.00 -21.70
N TRP A 124 -2.60 -9.55 -20.50
CA TRP A 124 -3.39 -10.78 -20.30
C TRP A 124 -4.81 -10.67 -20.86
N GLY A 125 -5.54 -9.60 -20.53
CA GLY A 125 -6.89 -9.35 -21.02
C GLY A 125 -6.97 -9.16 -22.54
N GLY A 126 -5.96 -8.51 -23.15
CA GLY A 126 -5.87 -8.30 -24.59
C GLY A 126 -5.61 -9.60 -25.38
N TYR A 127 -4.81 -10.53 -24.85
CA TYR A 127 -4.52 -11.80 -25.52
C TYR A 127 -5.77 -12.66 -25.74
N LYS A 128 -6.74 -12.59 -24.82
CA LYS A 128 -8.03 -13.29 -24.93
C LYS A 128 -8.87 -12.87 -26.15
N ILE A 129 -8.61 -11.70 -26.71
CA ILE A 129 -9.47 -11.10 -27.74
C ILE A 129 -8.91 -11.31 -29.16
N PHE A 130 -7.60 -11.50 -29.34
CA PHE A 130 -6.95 -11.25 -30.64
C PHE A 130 -5.99 -12.33 -31.20
N MET A 131 -5.82 -13.50 -30.57
CA MET A 131 -4.74 -14.43 -30.95
C MET A 131 -5.23 -15.84 -31.35
N GLU A 132 -4.72 -16.37 -32.47
CA GLU A 132 -4.76 -17.80 -32.81
C GLU A 132 -3.70 -18.55 -31.97
N ASN A 133 -4.05 -19.67 -31.34
CA ASN A 133 -3.30 -20.37 -30.26
C ASN A 133 -3.30 -19.66 -28.90
N GLU A 134 -4.51 -19.39 -28.38
CA GLU A 134 -4.77 -18.80 -27.06
C GLU A 134 -4.07 -19.58 -25.93
N THR A 135 -4.20 -20.91 -25.88
CA THR A 135 -3.79 -21.72 -24.71
C THR A 135 -2.29 -21.66 -24.40
N SER A 136 -1.40 -21.84 -25.38
CA SER A 136 0.05 -21.85 -25.13
C SER A 136 0.60 -20.47 -24.75
N ASN A 137 0.02 -19.41 -25.32
CA ASN A 137 0.42 -18.04 -24.99
C ASN A 137 -0.07 -17.61 -23.61
N LEU A 138 -1.28 -18.01 -23.23
CA LEU A 138 -1.80 -17.82 -21.88
C LEU A 138 -0.98 -18.63 -20.85
N GLU A 139 -0.60 -19.87 -21.16
CA GLU A 139 0.25 -20.66 -20.26
C GLU A 139 1.59 -19.96 -19.99
N ASN A 140 2.25 -19.43 -21.03
CA ASN A 140 3.52 -18.70 -20.86
C ASN A 140 3.37 -17.45 -19.98
N LEU A 141 2.24 -16.74 -20.07
CA LEU A 141 1.97 -15.59 -19.22
C LEU A 141 1.73 -16.02 -17.76
N ILE A 142 1.05 -17.14 -17.51
CA ILE A 142 0.92 -17.72 -16.16
C ILE A 142 2.29 -18.08 -15.59
N LEU A 143 3.12 -18.78 -16.37
CA LEU A 143 4.45 -19.20 -15.94
C LEU A 143 5.40 -18.02 -15.69
N ALA A 144 5.17 -16.86 -16.31
CA ALA A 144 5.96 -15.65 -16.04
C ALA A 144 5.88 -15.20 -14.56
N GLN A 145 4.81 -15.57 -13.83
CA GLN A 145 4.64 -15.25 -12.40
C GLN A 145 5.64 -16.00 -11.49
N ASP A 146 6.33 -17.04 -12.01
CA ASP A 146 7.42 -17.71 -11.30
C ASP A 146 8.65 -16.81 -11.23
N ALA A 147 9.02 -16.19 -12.36
CA ALA A 147 10.14 -15.27 -12.44
C ALA A 147 9.81 -13.88 -11.88
N THR A 148 8.53 -13.49 -11.93
CA THR A 148 8.06 -12.17 -11.51
C THR A 148 6.97 -12.30 -10.44
N PRO A 149 7.33 -12.41 -9.15
CA PRO A 149 6.38 -12.68 -8.08
C PRO A 149 5.28 -11.63 -7.93
N TYR A 150 5.57 -10.37 -8.28
CA TYR A 150 4.61 -9.28 -8.22
C TYR A 150 3.61 -9.25 -9.39
N TYR A 151 3.58 -10.26 -10.26
CA TYR A 151 2.46 -10.50 -11.19
C TYR A 151 1.38 -11.42 -10.59
N ARG A 152 1.61 -11.96 -9.40
CA ARG A 152 0.70 -12.90 -8.75
C ARG A 152 -0.52 -12.18 -8.22
N TYR A 153 -1.68 -12.59 -8.72
CA TYR A 153 -2.97 -12.15 -8.19
C TYR A 153 -3.29 -12.94 -6.92
N HIS A 154 -3.65 -12.23 -5.85
CA HIS A 154 -4.15 -12.82 -4.62
C HIS A 154 -5.64 -12.56 -4.46
N ASN A 155 -6.41 -13.62 -4.13
CA ASN A 155 -7.81 -13.45 -3.80
C ASN A 155 -7.96 -13.37 -2.28
N GLN A 156 -8.39 -12.22 -1.76
CA GLN A 156 -8.53 -11.96 -0.32
C GLN A 156 -9.61 -12.81 0.38
N TYR A 157 -10.33 -13.66 -0.36
CA TYR A 157 -11.39 -14.49 0.18
C TYR A 157 -11.22 -15.97 -0.22
N PRO A 158 -11.22 -16.93 0.73
CA PRO A 158 -11.39 -16.83 2.19
C PRO A 158 -10.05 -16.80 2.98
N GLN A 159 -8.93 -16.49 2.32
CA GLN A 159 -7.58 -16.60 2.90
C GLN A 159 -7.21 -15.29 3.58
N THR A 160 -6.95 -15.30 4.89
CA THR A 160 -6.94 -14.05 5.69
C THR A 160 -5.69 -13.84 6.55
N ILE A 161 -4.65 -14.68 6.44
CA ILE A 161 -3.47 -14.58 7.31
C ILE A 161 -2.15 -14.73 6.56
N GLY A 162 -1.25 -13.77 6.77
CA GLY A 162 0.03 -13.65 6.08
C GLY A 162 0.12 -12.41 5.16
N PRO A 163 1.29 -12.16 4.56
CA PRO A 163 1.49 -11.12 3.55
C PRO A 163 0.63 -11.37 2.30
N GLY A 164 0.27 -10.30 1.58
CA GLY A 164 -0.58 -10.36 0.40
C GLY A 164 -2.07 -10.48 0.70
N ASN A 165 -2.46 -10.20 1.95
CA ASN A 165 -3.86 -10.12 2.40
C ASN A 165 -4.08 -8.93 3.35
N THR A 166 -3.16 -7.96 3.38
CA THR A 166 -3.21 -6.84 4.32
C THR A 166 -3.60 -5.56 3.59
N ASN A 167 -4.69 -4.96 4.04
CA ASN A 167 -5.24 -3.75 3.42
C ASN A 167 -4.74 -2.48 4.12
N GLU A 168 -4.76 -1.36 3.39
CA GLU A 168 -4.43 -0.01 3.88
C GLU A 168 -2.95 0.23 4.23
N VAL A 169 -2.09 -0.76 3.98
CA VAL A 169 -0.66 -0.78 4.28
C VAL A 169 0.21 -1.08 3.07
N VAL A 170 1.41 -0.49 3.00
CA VAL A 170 2.39 -0.77 1.95
C VAL A 170 3.11 -2.06 2.33
N GLU A 171 2.98 -3.09 1.49
CA GLU A 171 3.71 -4.32 1.69
C GLU A 171 5.13 -4.25 1.07
N SER A 172 6.00 -5.08 1.62
CA SER A 172 7.33 -5.37 1.12
C SER A 172 7.73 -6.76 1.62
N ASN A 173 8.92 -7.22 1.24
CA ASN A 173 9.48 -8.46 1.76
C ASN A 173 9.94 -8.38 3.22
N ASP A 174 9.81 -7.23 3.87
CA ASP A 174 10.12 -7.03 5.28
C ASP A 174 9.04 -6.13 5.94
N PRO A 175 7.87 -6.70 6.29
CA PRO A 175 6.77 -5.92 6.88
C PRO A 175 7.12 -5.31 8.24
N ILE A 176 8.05 -5.92 8.99
CA ILE A 176 8.48 -5.43 10.31
C ILE A 176 9.27 -4.13 10.13
N LYS A 177 10.28 -4.09 9.25
CA LYS A 177 11.03 -2.86 8.98
C LYS A 177 10.18 -1.79 8.30
N SER A 178 9.30 -2.17 7.37
CA SER A 178 8.33 -1.23 6.77
C SER A 178 7.48 -0.57 7.84
N THR A 179 7.00 -1.35 8.80
CA THR A 179 6.22 -0.85 9.93
C THR A 179 7.04 0.02 10.86
N GLN A 180 8.29 -0.34 11.18
CA GLN A 180 9.19 0.51 11.98
C GLN A 180 9.37 1.91 11.38
N LEU A 181 9.53 2.00 10.06
CA LEU A 181 9.62 3.29 9.35
C LEU A 181 8.27 4.03 9.30
N GLY A 182 7.18 3.29 9.10
CA GLY A 182 5.82 3.82 9.18
C GLY A 182 5.50 4.46 10.54
N LEU A 183 5.87 3.81 11.64
CA LEU A 183 5.69 4.34 13.00
C LEU A 183 6.43 5.67 13.22
N LYS A 184 7.64 5.83 12.66
CA LYS A 184 8.36 7.12 12.71
C LYS A 184 7.55 8.22 12.02
N ASN A 185 6.92 7.92 10.89
CA ASN A 185 6.06 8.85 10.16
C ASN A 185 4.77 9.16 10.90
N ILE A 186 4.10 8.16 11.48
CA ILE A 186 2.91 8.35 12.34
C ILE A 186 3.24 9.31 13.48
N LYS A 187 4.37 9.14 14.16
CA LYS A 187 4.79 10.05 15.24
C LYS A 187 4.94 11.50 14.74
N ARG A 188 5.58 11.71 13.58
CA ARG A 188 5.72 13.04 12.96
C ARG A 188 4.37 13.66 12.59
N VAL A 189 3.43 12.84 12.11
CA VAL A 189 2.07 13.29 11.80
C VAL A 189 1.37 13.77 13.06
N LEU A 190 1.40 13.00 14.15
CA LEU A 190 0.79 13.37 15.43
C LEU A 190 1.34 14.70 15.98
N GLU A 191 2.66 14.90 15.87
CA GLU A 191 3.32 16.17 16.23
C GLU A 191 2.89 17.34 15.31
N LEU A 192 2.56 17.07 14.04
CA LEU A 192 2.08 18.09 13.11
C LEU A 192 0.61 18.47 13.32
N LEU A 193 -0.24 17.55 13.81
CA LEU A 193 -1.69 17.78 13.87
C LEU A 193 -2.13 19.08 14.59
N PRO A 194 -1.53 19.49 15.73
CA PRO A 194 -1.87 20.75 16.37
C PRO A 194 -1.64 21.97 15.47
N LYS A 195 -0.55 21.96 14.69
CA LYS A 195 -0.22 23.02 13.73
C LYS A 195 -1.22 23.06 12.58
N ILE A 196 -1.65 21.90 12.07
CA ILE A 196 -2.69 21.82 11.04
C ILE A 196 -4.02 22.40 11.55
N ASN A 197 -4.35 22.18 12.83
CA ASN A 197 -5.58 22.67 13.44
C ASN A 197 -5.50 24.13 13.92
N GLU A 198 -4.35 24.81 13.80
CA GLU A 198 -4.12 26.14 14.39
C GLU A 198 -5.09 27.21 13.86
N SER A 199 -5.54 27.08 12.61
CA SER A 199 -6.50 27.99 11.98
C SER A 199 -7.97 27.67 12.29
N GLN A 200 -8.25 26.56 12.97
CA GLN A 200 -9.61 26.08 13.24
C GLN A 200 -10.11 26.58 14.59
N LYS A 201 -11.43 26.80 14.69
CA LYS A 201 -12.09 27.26 15.93
C LYS A 201 -12.51 26.11 16.86
N ASP A 202 -12.51 24.88 16.36
CA ASP A 202 -12.90 23.67 17.06
C ASP A 202 -11.86 22.55 16.87
N TYR A 203 -12.13 21.38 17.44
CA TYR A 203 -11.27 20.21 17.39
C TYR A 203 -11.76 19.14 16.40
N VAL A 204 -12.76 19.44 15.55
CA VAL A 204 -13.35 18.44 14.65
C VAL A 204 -12.33 17.92 13.63
N LEU A 205 -11.52 18.81 13.07
CA LEU A 205 -10.42 18.43 12.16
C LEU A 205 -9.37 17.60 12.89
N LEU A 206 -8.94 18.05 14.07
CA LEU A 206 -7.94 17.37 14.88
C LEU A 206 -8.36 15.95 15.27
N ASP A 207 -9.56 15.78 15.83
CA ASP A 207 -10.12 14.47 16.22
C ASP A 207 -10.24 13.54 15.01
N ARG A 208 -10.67 14.06 13.86
CA ARG A 208 -10.79 13.28 12.62
C ARG A 208 -9.44 12.76 12.14
N LEU A 209 -8.43 13.63 12.05
CA LEU A 209 -7.08 13.26 11.61
C LEU A 209 -6.39 12.32 12.61
N HIS A 210 -6.57 12.56 13.90
CA HIS A 210 -6.06 11.69 14.96
C HIS A 210 -6.65 10.27 14.84
N LYS A 211 -7.98 10.15 14.71
CA LYS A 211 -8.65 8.85 14.49
C LYS A 211 -8.13 8.14 13.24
N LYS A 212 -7.89 8.85 12.13
CA LYS A 212 -7.31 8.25 10.92
C LYS A 212 -5.87 7.82 11.10
N THR A 213 -5.09 8.58 11.86
CA THR A 213 -3.71 8.23 12.22
C THR A 213 -3.67 6.96 13.08
N LEU A 214 -4.57 6.82 14.06
CA LEU A 214 -4.71 5.60 14.86
C LEU A 214 -5.19 4.39 14.05
N GLN A 215 -6.08 4.61 13.07
CA GLN A 215 -6.49 3.55 12.14
C GLN A 215 -5.29 3.05 11.32
N LEU A 216 -4.46 3.96 10.77
CA LEU A 216 -3.25 3.57 10.06
C LEU A 216 -2.29 2.79 10.96
N TRP A 217 -2.08 3.25 12.21
CA TRP A 217 -1.29 2.51 13.20
C TRP A 217 -1.84 1.09 13.40
N TYR A 218 -3.15 0.94 13.58
CA TYR A 218 -3.80 -0.36 13.74
C TYR A 218 -3.55 -1.27 12.53
N HIS A 219 -3.67 -0.74 11.30
CA HIS A 219 -3.42 -1.52 10.08
C HIS A 219 -1.95 -1.96 9.99
N GLN A 220 -0.99 -1.10 10.33
CA GLN A 220 0.43 -1.44 10.38
C GLN A 220 0.71 -2.54 11.43
N MET A 221 0.12 -2.46 12.62
CA MET A 221 0.29 -3.52 13.63
C MET A 221 -0.37 -4.83 13.20
N SER A 222 -1.54 -4.75 12.55
CA SER A 222 -2.24 -5.91 12.01
C SER A 222 -1.44 -6.59 10.91
N GLN A 223 -0.69 -5.83 10.11
CA GLN A 223 0.23 -6.37 9.11
C GLN A 223 1.34 -7.21 9.73
N VAL A 224 1.96 -6.72 10.81
CA VAL A 224 2.98 -7.50 11.52
C VAL A 224 2.37 -8.73 12.21
N ALA A 225 1.19 -8.58 12.81
CA ALA A 225 0.47 -9.69 13.43
C ALA A 225 0.10 -10.79 12.44
N SER A 226 -0.16 -10.46 11.17
CA SER A 226 -0.50 -11.44 10.15
C SER A 226 0.64 -12.42 9.84
N LEU A 227 1.89 -12.09 10.19
CA LEU A 227 3.03 -12.98 10.04
C LEU A 227 2.95 -14.19 10.98
N ILE A 228 2.37 -14.03 12.17
CA ILE A 228 2.28 -15.08 13.19
C ILE A 228 1.20 -16.09 12.80
N GLY A 229 1.60 -17.33 12.52
CA GLY A 229 0.72 -18.35 11.95
C GLY A 229 0.35 -18.10 10.48
N GLY A 230 0.95 -17.10 9.83
CA GLY A 230 0.71 -16.71 8.45
C GLY A 230 1.39 -17.61 7.42
N TYR A 231 1.03 -17.39 6.16
CA TYR A 231 1.63 -18.06 5.00
C TYR A 231 1.58 -17.15 3.77
N THR A 232 2.47 -17.39 2.80
CA THR A 232 2.36 -16.81 1.46
C THR A 232 1.61 -17.77 0.54
N ILE A 233 0.97 -17.22 -0.50
CA ILE A 233 0.19 -18.00 -1.47
C ILE A 233 0.71 -17.76 -2.88
N GLN A 234 0.84 -18.84 -3.63
CA GLN A 234 1.09 -18.83 -5.05
C GLN A 234 0.13 -19.82 -5.72
N TYR A 235 -0.89 -19.30 -6.40
CA TYR A 235 -1.73 -20.13 -7.27
C TYR A 235 -0.92 -20.65 -8.44
N LYS A 236 -1.18 -21.90 -8.83
CA LYS A 236 -0.38 -22.64 -9.80
C LYS A 236 -1.26 -23.19 -10.92
N SER A 237 -0.73 -23.18 -12.14
CA SER A 237 -1.26 -23.96 -13.26
C SER A 237 -1.11 -25.45 -12.97
N GLY A 238 -1.90 -26.29 -13.65
CA GLY A 238 -1.79 -27.75 -13.55
C GLY A 238 -0.43 -28.31 -14.00
N SER A 239 0.36 -27.51 -14.71
CA SER A 239 1.74 -27.82 -15.14
C SER A 239 2.79 -27.54 -14.06
N GLN A 240 2.48 -26.69 -13.06
CA GLN A 240 3.42 -26.25 -12.04
C GLN A 240 3.35 -27.16 -10.80
N SER A 241 4.53 -27.50 -10.27
CA SER A 241 4.65 -28.39 -9.10
C SER A 241 4.86 -27.62 -7.79
N GLY A 242 4.73 -28.33 -6.66
CA GLY A 242 4.99 -27.80 -5.33
C GLY A 242 3.76 -27.17 -4.65
N PRO A 243 3.90 -26.72 -3.39
CA PRO A 243 2.77 -26.26 -2.60
C PRO A 243 2.24 -24.90 -3.09
N VAL A 244 0.93 -24.66 -2.88
CA VAL A 244 0.28 -23.36 -3.07
C VAL A 244 0.54 -22.45 -1.88
N TYR A 245 0.64 -23.02 -0.67
CA TYR A 245 0.84 -22.30 0.58
C TYR A 245 2.25 -22.55 1.12
N THR A 246 2.94 -21.49 1.50
CA THR A 246 4.25 -21.58 2.14
C THR A 246 4.19 -20.91 3.51
N PRO A 247 4.32 -21.65 4.63
CA PRO A 247 4.33 -21.07 5.96
C PRO A 247 5.43 -20.01 6.12
N ILE A 248 5.14 -18.95 6.87
CA ILE A 248 6.16 -17.97 7.24
C ILE A 248 7.20 -18.65 8.15
N PRO A 249 8.53 -18.47 7.90
CA PRO A 249 9.57 -19.06 8.73
C PRO A 249 9.43 -18.71 10.22
N ARG A 250 9.76 -19.66 11.09
CA ARG A 250 9.61 -19.51 12.55
C ARG A 250 10.34 -18.28 13.07
N GLU A 251 11.52 -18.00 12.52
CA GLU A 251 12.38 -16.89 12.90
C GLU A 251 11.67 -15.54 12.67
N VAL A 252 11.02 -15.39 11.51
CA VAL A 252 10.24 -14.19 11.18
C VAL A 252 9.02 -14.04 12.08
N GLN A 253 8.36 -15.15 12.44
CA GLN A 253 7.23 -15.12 13.37
C GLN A 253 7.65 -14.67 14.78
N LEU A 254 8.82 -15.12 15.25
CA LEU A 254 9.38 -14.68 16.53
C LEU A 254 9.77 -13.20 16.51
N GLU A 255 10.39 -12.74 15.43
CA GLU A 255 10.71 -11.32 15.25
C GLU A 255 9.44 -10.45 15.26
N ALA A 256 8.37 -10.90 14.60
CA ALA A 256 7.07 -10.22 14.62
C ALA A 256 6.47 -10.17 16.03
N LEU A 257 6.57 -11.27 16.80
CA LEU A 257 6.10 -11.32 18.18
C LEU A 257 6.88 -10.34 19.07
N ASP A 258 8.21 -10.33 19.00
CA ASP A 258 9.07 -9.43 19.76
C ASP A 258 8.78 -7.96 19.41
N PHE A 259 8.54 -7.68 18.12
CA PHE A 259 8.12 -6.36 17.65
C PHE A 259 6.81 -5.91 18.29
N LEU A 260 5.78 -6.77 18.28
CA LEU A 260 4.46 -6.46 18.85
C LEU A 260 4.50 -6.30 20.38
N LEU A 261 5.29 -7.12 21.08
CA LEU A 261 5.55 -6.97 22.51
C LEU A 261 6.08 -5.56 22.84
N SER A 262 7.01 -5.08 22.02
CA SER A 262 7.68 -3.79 22.23
C SER A 262 6.88 -2.56 21.79
N HIS A 263 5.93 -2.69 20.85
CA HIS A 263 5.24 -1.55 20.22
C HIS A 263 3.71 -1.52 20.42
N VAL A 264 3.12 -2.61 20.91
CA VAL A 264 1.67 -2.72 21.14
C VAL A 264 1.35 -2.94 22.61
N PHE A 265 1.98 -3.92 23.25
CA PHE A 265 1.69 -4.27 24.64
C PHE A 265 2.32 -3.27 25.62
N GLU A 266 3.47 -2.71 25.26
CA GLU A 266 4.00 -1.48 25.85
C GLU A 266 3.50 -0.29 25.03
N VAL A 267 2.27 0.17 25.31
CA VAL A 267 1.61 1.26 24.54
C VAL A 267 2.52 2.48 24.52
N PRO A 268 3.05 2.89 23.34
CA PRO A 268 3.98 4.00 23.27
C PRO A 268 3.32 5.31 23.70
N ASP A 269 3.97 6.07 24.59
CA ASP A 269 3.41 7.32 25.12
C ASP A 269 3.09 8.35 24.01
N TRP A 270 3.84 8.32 22.92
CA TRP A 270 3.61 9.22 21.78
C TRP A 270 2.27 9.00 21.07
N LEU A 271 1.65 7.80 21.17
CA LEU A 271 0.30 7.56 20.63
C LEU A 271 -0.80 8.29 21.40
N LYS A 272 -0.51 8.71 22.65
CA LYS A 272 -1.44 9.49 23.49
C LYS A 272 -1.39 10.99 23.14
N HIS A 273 -0.50 11.39 22.24
CA HIS A 273 -0.27 12.77 21.85
C HIS A 273 -0.78 13.05 20.42
N PRO A 274 -1.37 14.24 20.17
CA PRO A 274 -1.70 15.27 21.14
C PRO A 274 -2.79 14.79 22.12
N PRO A 275 -2.77 15.20 23.40
CA PRO A 275 -3.81 14.82 24.34
C PRO A 275 -5.14 15.40 23.84
N LEU A 276 -5.99 14.52 23.31
CA LEU A 276 -7.37 14.85 23.01
C LEU A 276 -8.14 14.62 24.30
N PHE A 277 -8.30 15.72 25.04
CA PHE A 277 -8.87 15.82 26.40
C PHE A 277 -7.93 15.39 27.53
#